data_AF-A0A934H6S9-F1
#
_entry.id   AF-A0A934H6S9-F1
#
_cell.length_a   1.000
_cell.length_b   1.000
_cell.length_c   1.000
_cell.angle_alpha   90.00
_cell.angle_beta   90.00
_cell.angle_gamma   90.00
#
_symmetry.space_group_name_H-M   'P 1'
#
loop_
_entity.id
_entity.type
_entity.pdbx_description
1 polymer ?
#
loop_
_entity_poly.entity_id
_entity_poly.type
_entity_poly.pdbx_seq_one_letter_code
_entity_poly.pdbx_strand_id
1 'polypeptide(L)'
;MAKLLQAVTQYGPRVELKPTAKLEKVAEWVSMRTGLNKSEVMMVLQEMSEVVLYFNKDGVPVKLPGVGTFTPGVDGEGTYNIGFRADMDLKNGINTPNAYQGEVKNSERIGWTHQQYKELWDSEHPEDPLEIPD
;
A
#
# COMPACT_ATOMS: atom_id res chain seq x y z
N MET A 1 -16.01 -26.63 4.21
CA MET A 1 -16.74 -25.36 4.23
C MET A 1 -15.71 -24.25 4.12
N ALA A 2 -15.88 -23.41 3.10
CA ALA A 2 -15.03 -22.25 2.89
C ALA A 2 -15.38 -21.13 3.87
N LYS A 3 -14.39 -20.32 4.24
CA LYS A 3 -14.59 -19.13 5.06
C LYS A 3 -14.91 -17.92 4.17
N LEU A 4 -15.75 -17.01 4.65
CA LEU A 4 -16.03 -15.73 3.97
C LEU A 4 -14.77 -14.99 3.50
N LEU A 5 -13.67 -15.03 4.27
CA LEU A 5 -12.40 -14.44 3.89
C LEU A 5 -11.83 -15.01 2.58
N GLN A 6 -12.02 -16.30 2.30
CA GLN A 6 -11.59 -16.93 1.04
C GLN A 6 -12.40 -16.40 -0.15
N ALA A 7 -13.72 -16.27 0.01
CA ALA A 7 -14.58 -15.70 -1.02
C ALA A 7 -14.27 -14.22 -1.29
N VAL A 8 -14.11 -13.40 -0.25
CA VAL A 8 -13.73 -11.98 -0.40
C VAL A 8 -12.34 -11.85 -1.00
N THR A 9 -11.42 -12.74 -0.66
CA THR A 9 -10.10 -12.80 -1.29
C THR A 9 -10.25 -13.10 -2.77
N GLN A 10 -10.96 -14.15 -3.17
CA GLN A 10 -11.06 -14.54 -4.58
C GLN A 10 -11.85 -13.56 -5.43
N TYR A 11 -12.97 -13.08 -4.92
CA TYR A 11 -13.96 -12.33 -5.68
C TYR A 11 -14.01 -10.85 -5.34
N GLY A 12 -13.43 -10.41 -4.23
CA GLY A 12 -13.51 -9.01 -3.82
C GLY A 12 -12.78 -8.05 -4.77
N PRO A 13 -13.10 -6.74 -4.67
CA PRO A 13 -12.43 -5.72 -5.46
C PRO A 13 -10.94 -5.65 -5.10
N ARG A 14 -10.09 -5.59 -6.13
CA ARG A 14 -8.64 -5.62 -5.97
C ARG A 14 -7.98 -4.62 -6.90
N VAL A 15 -7.08 -3.82 -6.35
CA VAL A 15 -6.20 -2.96 -7.14
C VAL A 15 -5.28 -3.84 -7.99
N GLU A 16 -5.30 -3.62 -9.30
CA GLU A 16 -4.31 -4.20 -10.20
C GLU A 16 -3.03 -3.35 -10.17
N LEU A 17 -1.99 -3.92 -9.58
CA LEU A 17 -0.71 -3.24 -9.43
C LEU A 17 0.05 -3.22 -10.76
N LYS A 18 0.38 -2.01 -11.22
CA LYS A 18 1.37 -1.82 -12.28
C LYS A 18 2.79 -2.12 -11.74
N PRO A 19 3.78 -2.32 -12.62
CA PRO A 19 5.16 -2.51 -12.19
C PRO A 19 5.63 -1.39 -11.26
N THR A 20 6.30 -1.77 -10.17
CA THR A 20 6.87 -0.83 -9.20
C THR A 20 7.78 0.18 -9.91
N ALA A 21 7.56 1.47 -9.65
CA ALA A 21 8.47 2.51 -10.12
C ALA A 21 9.84 2.33 -9.43
N LYS A 22 10.87 2.01 -10.21
CA LYS A 22 12.26 1.91 -9.74
C LYS A 22 12.87 3.30 -9.56
N LEU A 23 14.01 3.36 -8.87
CA LEU A 23 14.72 4.59 -8.55
C LEU A 23 14.94 5.47 -9.78
N GLU A 24 15.30 4.87 -10.91
CA GLU A 24 15.58 5.58 -12.17
C GLU A 24 14.33 6.30 -12.68
N LYS A 25 13.15 5.67 -12.58
CA LYS A 25 11.88 6.24 -13.03
C LYS A 25 11.42 7.36 -12.11
N VAL A 26 11.58 7.18 -10.79
CA VAL A 26 11.28 8.23 -9.81
C VAL A 26 12.20 9.43 -10.00
N ALA A 27 13.50 9.20 -10.15
CA ALA A 27 14.48 10.26 -10.33
C ALA A 27 14.27 11.05 -11.62
N GLU A 28 13.93 10.37 -12.71
CA GLU A 28 13.56 11.03 -13.97
C GLU A 28 12.36 11.94 -13.80
N TRP A 29 11.30 11.46 -13.15
CA TRP A 29 10.10 12.27 -12.89
C TRP A 29 10.39 13.52 -12.05
N VAL A 30 11.23 13.39 -11.02
CA VAL A 30 11.62 14.52 -10.15
C VAL A 30 12.54 15.50 -10.88
N SER A 31 13.50 15.03 -11.69
CA SER A 31 14.40 15.90 -12.46
C SER A 31 13.63 16.79 -13.45
N MET A 32 12.52 16.32 -14.01
CA MET A 32 11.67 17.14 -14.90
C MET A 32 10.94 18.29 -14.17
N ARG A 33 10.88 18.27 -12.84
CA ARG A 33 10.10 19.21 -12.02
C ARG A 33 10.98 20.05 -11.09
N THR A 34 12.30 19.89 -11.19
CA THR A 34 13.29 20.58 -10.35
C THR A 34 14.43 21.09 -11.24
N GLY A 35 15.35 21.85 -10.66
CA GLY A 35 16.60 22.22 -11.35
C GLY A 35 17.69 21.15 -11.28
N LEU A 36 17.42 20.00 -10.65
CA LEU A 36 18.40 18.93 -10.44
C LEU A 36 18.43 17.99 -11.64
N ASN A 37 19.62 17.50 -11.99
CA ASN A 37 19.74 16.44 -12.97
C ASN A 37 19.38 15.07 -12.36
N LYS A 38 19.10 14.09 -13.23
CA LYS A 38 18.68 12.74 -12.81
C LYS A 38 19.67 12.07 -11.85
N SER A 39 20.98 12.21 -12.09
CA SER A 39 22.02 11.60 -11.26
C SER A 39 22.07 12.21 -9.86
N GLU A 40 21.91 13.53 -9.75
CA GLU A 40 21.82 14.23 -8.47
C GLU A 40 20.60 13.77 -7.67
N VAL A 41 19.45 13.64 -8.32
CA VAL A 41 18.23 13.13 -7.66
C VAL A 41 18.42 11.70 -7.17
N MET A 42 19.02 10.82 -7.98
CA MET A 42 19.29 9.44 -7.57
C MET A 42 20.19 9.39 -6.34
N MET A 43 21.27 10.18 -6.32
CA MET A 43 22.18 10.28 -5.18
C MET A 43 21.44 10.75 -3.92
N VAL A 44 20.65 11.82 -4.01
CA VAL A 44 19.88 12.32 -2.85
C VAL A 44 18.90 11.26 -2.34
N LEU A 45 18.14 10.62 -3.23
CA LEU A 45 17.17 9.58 -2.83
C LEU A 45 17.83 8.36 -2.19
N GLN A 46 19.06 8.01 -2.60
CA GLN A 46 19.85 6.95 -1.96
C GLN A 46 20.32 7.35 -0.57
N GLU A 47 20.84 8.57 -0.40
CA GLU A 47 21.25 9.07 0.92
C GLU A 47 20.08 9.16 1.91
N MET A 48 18.86 9.40 1.43
CA MET A 48 17.68 9.46 2.29
C MET A 48 17.43 8.15 3.07
N SER A 49 17.79 6.98 2.54
CA SER A 49 17.65 5.73 3.31
C SER A 49 18.62 5.67 4.48
N GLU A 50 19.84 6.17 4.30
CA GLU A 50 20.84 6.25 5.36
C GLU A 50 20.45 7.27 6.43
N VAL A 51 19.89 8.42 6.03
CA VAL A 51 19.34 9.42 6.96
C VAL A 51 18.26 8.80 7.84
N VAL A 52 17.29 8.10 7.25
CA VAL A 52 16.23 7.42 8.01
C VAL A 52 16.82 6.41 8.98
N LEU A 53 17.75 5.58 8.51
CA LEU A 53 18.38 4.55 9.35
C LEU A 53 19.19 5.15 10.50
N TYR A 54 19.99 6.18 10.24
CA TYR A 54 20.85 6.83 11.22
C TYR A 54 20.04 7.38 12.41
N PHE A 55 19.01 8.18 12.13
CA PHE A 55 18.18 8.76 13.18
C PHE A 55 17.32 7.72 13.90
N ASN A 56 16.79 6.72 13.19
CA ASN A 56 16.00 5.66 13.84
C ASN A 56 16.86 4.78 14.76
N LYS A 57 18.16 4.57 14.45
CA LYS A 57 19.11 3.92 15.36
C LYS A 57 19.30 4.68 16.67
N ASP A 58 19.16 6.00 16.64
CA ASP A 58 19.22 6.88 17.81
C ASP A 58 17.87 7.05 18.52
N GLY A 59 16.85 6.27 18.11
CA GLY A 59 15.49 6.39 18.67
C GLY A 59 14.73 7.63 18.19
N VAL A 60 15.24 8.36 17.19
CA VAL A 60 14.66 9.60 16.68
C VAL A 60 13.76 9.32 15.46
N PRO A 61 12.45 9.63 15.54
CA PRO A 61 11.57 9.55 14.38
C PRO A 61 11.93 10.57 13.31
N VAL A 62 11.85 10.18 12.04
CA VAL A 62 12.14 11.05 10.89
C VAL A 62 10.83 11.37 10.17
N LYS A 63 10.43 12.64 10.17
CA LYS A 63 9.31 13.14 9.37
C LYS A 63 9.82 13.73 8.06
N LEU A 64 9.34 13.19 6.94
CA LEU A 64 9.53 13.75 5.61
C LEU A 64 8.21 14.39 5.17
N PRO A 65 8.12 15.74 5.13
CA PRO A 65 6.89 16.43 4.76
C PRO A 65 6.34 15.96 3.41
N GLY A 66 5.04 15.67 3.35
CA GLY A 66 4.38 15.18 2.14
C GLY A 66 4.66 13.71 1.79
N VAL A 67 5.46 12.99 2.59
CA VAL A 67 5.73 11.55 2.41
C VAL A 67 5.19 10.77 3.61
N GLY A 68 5.66 11.10 4.81
CA GLY A 68 5.24 10.41 6.02
C GLY A 68 6.27 10.50 7.14
N THR A 69 6.08 9.65 8.15
CA THR A 69 6.97 9.55 9.32
C THR A 69 7.49 8.13 9.48
N PHE A 70 8.79 7.99 9.65
CA PHE A 70 9.51 6.76 9.97
C PHE A 70 9.83 6.75 11.45
N THR A 71 9.31 5.79 12.19
CA THR A 71 9.40 5.73 13.66
C THR A 71 10.05 4.42 14.10
N PRO A 72 11.08 4.45 14.97
CA PRO A 72 11.66 3.23 15.48
C PRO A 72 10.71 2.57 16.49
N GLY A 73 10.67 1.25 16.47
CA GLY A 73 9.91 0.43 17.40
C GLY A 73 10.71 -0.79 17.85
N VAL A 74 10.27 -1.40 18.94
CA VAL A 74 10.82 -2.65 19.46
C VAL A 74 9.67 -3.56 19.87
N ASP A 75 9.74 -4.84 19.54
CA ASP A 75 8.75 -5.83 19.96
C ASP A 75 9.10 -6.45 21.33
N GLY A 76 8.24 -7.38 21.80
CA GLY A 76 8.44 -8.05 23.09
C GLY A 76 9.66 -8.96 23.15
N GLU A 77 10.27 -9.29 22.00
CA GLU A 77 11.48 -10.13 21.90
C GLU A 77 12.76 -9.27 21.81
N GLY A 78 12.64 -7.95 21.73
CA GLY A 78 13.75 -7.03 21.57
C GLY A 78 14.18 -6.82 20.11
N THR A 79 13.37 -7.24 19.14
CA THR A 79 13.65 -6.98 17.72
C THR A 79 13.22 -5.57 17.34
N TYR A 80 14.16 -4.80 16.82
CA TYR A 80 13.91 -3.43 16.36
C TYR A 80 13.29 -3.41 14.96
N ASN A 81 12.34 -2.50 14.74
CA ASN A 81 11.70 -2.26 13.46
C ASN A 81 11.54 -0.77 13.18
N ILE A 82 11.26 -0.41 11.92
CA ILE A 82 10.90 0.96 11.53
C ILE A 82 9.47 0.93 11.01
N GLY A 83 8.56 1.55 11.77
CA GLY A 83 7.19 1.77 11.34
C GLY A 83 7.10 2.96 10.38
N PHE A 84 6.40 2.80 9.26
CA PHE A 84 6.10 3.90 8.33
C PHE A 84 4.63 4.28 8.41
N ARG A 85 4.37 5.57 8.63
CA ARG A 85 3.03 6.15 8.53
C ARG A 85 3.02 7.18 7.40
N ALA A 86 2.32 6.86 6.31
CA ALA A 86 2.11 7.78 5.20
C ALA A 86 1.42 9.06 5.65
N ASP A 87 1.82 10.18 5.05
CA ASP A 87 1.22 11.49 5.30
C ASP A 87 -0.28 11.49 4.96
N MET A 88 -1.06 12.30 5.68
CA MET A 88 -2.50 12.37 5.52
C MET A 88 -2.89 12.91 4.14
N ASP A 89 -2.11 13.82 3.58
CA ASP A 89 -2.38 14.40 2.26
C ASP A 89 -2.27 13.34 1.15
N LEU A 90 -1.34 12.38 1.27
CA LEU A 90 -1.25 11.27 0.32
C LEU A 90 -2.46 10.33 0.41
N LYS A 91 -2.90 10.03 1.64
CA LYS A 91 -4.09 9.19 1.87
C LYS A 91 -5.36 9.85 1.35
N ASN A 92 -5.52 11.15 1.56
CA ASN A 92 -6.69 11.88 1.08
C ASN A 92 -6.62 12.08 -0.44
N GLY A 93 -5.43 12.31 -1.00
CA GLY A 93 -5.22 12.50 -2.42
C GLY A 93 -5.69 11.30 -3.25
N ILE A 94 -5.30 10.07 -2.85
CA ILE A 94 -5.73 8.87 -3.58
C ILE A 94 -7.23 8.57 -3.45
N ASN A 95 -7.86 9.01 -2.36
CA ASN A 95 -9.31 8.82 -2.10
C ASN A 95 -10.18 9.98 -2.60
N THR A 96 -9.59 11.00 -3.24
CA THR A 96 -10.36 12.08 -3.86
C THR A 96 -11.24 11.48 -4.98
N PRO A 97 -12.51 11.90 -5.13
CA PRO A 97 -13.39 11.34 -6.15
C PRO A 97 -12.74 11.40 -7.54
N ASN A 98 -12.68 10.25 -8.21
CA ASN A 98 -12.06 10.07 -9.54
C ASN A 98 -10.55 10.35 -9.62
N ALA A 99 -9.83 10.45 -8.49
CA ALA A 99 -8.37 10.69 -8.51
C ALA A 99 -7.55 9.42 -8.77
N TYR A 100 -8.05 8.24 -8.37
CA TYR A 100 -7.38 6.99 -8.66
C TYR A 100 -7.48 6.64 -10.15
N GLN A 101 -6.34 6.59 -10.83
CA GLN A 101 -6.22 6.31 -12.27
C GLN A 101 -5.73 4.89 -12.58
N GLY A 102 -5.58 4.05 -11.57
CA GLY A 102 -5.21 2.65 -11.75
C GLY A 102 -6.43 1.79 -12.10
N GLU A 103 -6.17 0.51 -12.36
CA GLU A 103 -7.21 -0.47 -12.64
C GLU A 103 -7.63 -1.17 -11.34
N VAL A 104 -8.92 -1.50 -11.25
CA VAL A 104 -9.51 -2.26 -10.13
C VAL A 104 -10.22 -3.46 -10.73
N LYS A 105 -9.71 -4.67 -10.45
CA LYS A 105 -10.40 -5.91 -10.76
C LYS A 105 -11.62 -6.06 -9.87
N ASN A 106 -12.69 -6.62 -10.44
CA ASN A 106 -13.95 -6.85 -9.75
C ASN A 106 -14.51 -5.54 -9.14
N SER A 107 -14.32 -4.41 -9.82
CA SER A 107 -14.78 -3.09 -9.35
C SER A 107 -16.30 -3.02 -9.21
N GLU A 108 -17.02 -3.80 -9.99
CA GLU A 108 -18.47 -3.98 -9.90
C GLU A 108 -18.93 -4.64 -8.59
N ARG A 109 -17.98 -5.20 -7.82
CA ARG A 109 -18.22 -5.90 -6.55
C ARG A 109 -17.91 -5.06 -5.32
N ILE A 110 -17.57 -3.79 -5.53
CA ILE A 110 -17.43 -2.81 -4.45
C ILE A 110 -18.79 -2.66 -3.75
N GLY A 111 -18.79 -2.86 -2.43
CA GLY A 111 -20.00 -2.76 -1.60
C GLY A 111 -20.85 -4.03 -1.55
N TRP A 112 -20.39 -5.16 -2.10
CA TRP A 112 -21.11 -6.43 -1.98
C TRP A 112 -21.30 -6.89 -0.53
N THR A 113 -22.46 -7.47 -0.26
CA THR A 113 -22.80 -8.08 1.03
C THR A 113 -22.23 -9.50 1.15
N HIS A 114 -22.18 -10.04 2.37
CA HIS A 114 -21.73 -11.41 2.60
C HIS A 114 -22.58 -12.44 1.87
N GLN A 115 -23.89 -12.19 1.73
CA GLN A 115 -24.81 -13.06 0.99
C GLN A 115 -24.47 -13.10 -0.50
N GLN A 116 -24.14 -11.96 -1.11
CA GLN A 116 -23.77 -11.91 -2.54
C GLN A 116 -22.48 -12.68 -2.81
N TYR A 117 -21.50 -12.62 -1.90
CA TYR A 117 -20.31 -13.47 -1.99
C TYR A 117 -20.62 -14.96 -1.82
N LYS A 118 -21.55 -15.31 -0.93
CA LYS A 118 -22.00 -16.69 -0.72
C LYS A 118 -22.69 -17.27 -1.94
N GLU A 119 -23.63 -16.54 -2.53
CA GLU A 119 -24.36 -16.98 -3.72
C GLU A 119 -23.40 -17.30 -4.88
N LEU A 120 -22.42 -16.42 -5.12
CA LEU A 120 -21.42 -16.64 -6.15
C LEU A 120 -20.49 -17.82 -5.82
N TRP A 121 -20.03 -17.91 -4.57
CA TRP A 121 -19.15 -19.00 -4.14
C TRP A 121 -19.83 -20.36 -4.24
N ASP A 122 -21.04 -20.50 -3.68
CA ASP A 122 -21.79 -21.75 -3.64
C ASP A 122 -22.20 -22.22 -5.05
N SER A 123 -22.43 -21.28 -5.98
CA SER A 123 -22.69 -21.61 -7.38
C SER A 123 -21.47 -22.18 -8.11
N GLU A 124 -20.27 -21.70 -7.78
CA GLU A 124 -19.02 -22.13 -8.44
C GLU A 124 -18.37 -23.32 -7.73
N HIS A 125 -18.63 -23.50 -6.42
CA HIS A 125 -18.04 -24.54 -5.56
C HIS A 125 -19.14 -25.24 -4.73
N PRO A 126 -20.08 -25.96 -5.36
CA PRO A 126 -21.20 -26.61 -4.66
C PRO A 126 -20.75 -27.66 -3.63
N GLU A 127 -19.56 -28.23 -3.79
CA GLU A 127 -18.95 -29.20 -2.88
C GLU A 127 -18.30 -28.57 -1.63
N ASP A 128 -18.05 -27.26 -1.63
CA ASP A 128 -17.43 -26.54 -0.53
C ASP A 128 -18.19 -25.23 -0.22
N PRO A 129 -19.43 -25.31 0.29
CA PRO A 129 -20.26 -24.13 0.49
C PRO A 129 -19.64 -23.15 1.49
N LEU A 130 -19.91 -21.86 1.27
CA LEU A 130 -19.40 -20.75 2.06
C LEU A 130 -20.16 -20.62 3.38
N GLU A 131 -19.43 -20.57 4.48
CA GLU A 131 -19.97 -20.24 5.80
C GLU A 131 -19.94 -18.72 6.02
N ILE A 132 -21.10 -18.13 6.36
CA ILE A 132 -21.19 -16.73 6.78
C ILE A 132 -21.14 -16.71 8.31
N PRO A 133 -20.23 -15.95 8.94
CA PRO A 133 -20.26 -15.75 10.38
C PRO A 133 -21.55 -15.03 10.78
N ASP A 134 -22.22 -15.52 11.83
CA ASP A 134 -23.41 -14.87 12.44
C ASP A 134 -23.18 -13.39 12.81
#